data_AF-A0A1L9P4A4-F1
#
_entry.id   AF-A0A1L9P4A4-F1
#
_cell.length_a   1.000
_cell.length_b   1.000
_cell.length_c   1.000
_cell.angle_alpha   90.00
_cell.angle_beta   90.00
_cell.angle_gamma   90.00
#
_symmetry.space_group_name_H-M   'P 1'
#
loop_
_entity.id
_entity.type
_entity.pdbx_description
1 polymer ?
#
loop_
_entity_poly.entity_id
_entity_poly.type
_entity_poly.pdbx_seq_one_letter_code
_entity_poly.pdbx_strand_id
1 'polypeptide(L)'
;MSAKGQSETPLPLSARAHQAAVAESESLIFDVLRNLRGPYFNLDGFFNVGVAENVITHDFLLEYMNKSAALLPKYLTYNDWGGGSMIAHVLKGHVASLRPIELGHLFVTNGGNAGFFVWLQRMEYIEMVHYTIRRKKPTSGIRPPF
;
A
#
# COMPACT_ATOMS: atom_id res chain seq x y z
N MET A 1 1.20 -50.47 -21.48
CA MET A 1 0.50 -49.40 -20.75
C MET A 1 1.48 -48.77 -19.78
N SER A 2 1.89 -47.52 -20.00
CA SER A 2 2.51 -46.69 -18.96
C SER A 2 2.32 -45.23 -19.38
N ALA A 3 1.35 -44.56 -18.76
CA ALA A 3 1.11 -43.13 -18.97
C ALA A 3 2.29 -42.35 -18.38
N LYS A 4 3.01 -41.61 -19.23
CA LYS A 4 3.96 -40.59 -18.78
C LYS A 4 3.15 -39.49 -18.10
N GLY A 5 3.48 -39.23 -16.83
CA GLY A 5 2.92 -38.13 -16.06
C GLY A 5 3.10 -36.82 -16.81
N GLN A 6 2.00 -36.10 -17.01
CA GLN A 6 1.99 -34.75 -17.53
C GLN A 6 2.67 -33.85 -16.49
N SER A 7 3.85 -33.32 -16.82
CA SER A 7 4.40 -32.17 -16.09
C SER A 7 3.50 -30.98 -16.39
N GLU A 8 2.77 -30.48 -15.41
CA GLU A 8 1.98 -29.25 -15.53
C GLU A 8 2.90 -28.09 -15.97
N THR A 9 2.69 -27.58 -17.18
CA THR A 9 3.30 -26.31 -17.63
C THR A 9 2.77 -25.18 -16.75
N PRO A 10 3.63 -24.45 -15.99
CA PRO A 10 3.19 -23.28 -15.26
C PRO A 10 2.59 -22.28 -16.23
N LEU A 11 1.41 -21.74 -15.92
CA LEU A 11 0.78 -20.70 -16.73
C LEU A 11 1.74 -19.50 -16.89
N PRO A 12 1.89 -18.92 -18.10
CA PRO A 12 2.79 -17.81 -18.30
C PRO A 12 2.29 -16.56 -17.56
N LEU A 13 3.16 -15.98 -16.73
CA LEU A 13 2.91 -14.71 -16.04
C LEU A 13 2.62 -13.59 -17.05
N SER A 14 1.82 -12.59 -16.66
CA SER A 14 1.72 -11.35 -17.44
C SER A 14 3.10 -10.72 -17.63
N ALA A 15 3.35 -10.02 -18.74
CA ALA A 15 4.66 -9.42 -19.02
C ALA A 15 5.17 -8.54 -17.85
N ARG A 16 4.28 -7.74 -17.24
CA ARG A 16 4.60 -6.93 -16.06
C ARG A 16 4.97 -7.79 -14.84
N ALA A 17 4.23 -8.86 -14.60
CA ALA A 17 4.51 -9.77 -13.49
C ALA A 17 5.84 -10.52 -13.70
N HIS A 18 6.14 -10.91 -14.93
CA HIS A 18 7.41 -11.53 -15.27
C HIS A 18 8.59 -10.57 -15.06
N GLN A 19 8.49 -9.33 -15.55
CA GLN A 19 9.51 -8.30 -15.35
C GLN A 19 9.74 -7.99 -13.88
N ALA A 20 8.68 -7.88 -13.08
CA ALA A 20 8.78 -7.67 -11.64
C ALA A 20 9.49 -8.84 -10.95
N ALA A 21 9.15 -10.08 -11.29
CA ALA A 21 9.77 -11.27 -10.72
C ALA A 21 11.28 -11.35 -11.04
N VAL A 22 11.67 -11.02 -12.28
CA VAL A 22 13.09 -10.96 -12.66
C VAL A 22 13.81 -9.88 -11.86
N ALA A 23 13.27 -8.67 -11.82
CA ALA A 23 13.88 -7.56 -11.06
C ALA A 23 14.02 -7.86 -9.56
N GLU A 24 13.03 -8.56 -8.97
CA GLU A 24 13.08 -8.97 -7.56
C GLU A 24 14.15 -10.05 -7.33
N SER A 25 14.32 -10.98 -8.26
CA SER A 25 15.32 -12.05 -8.16
C SER A 25 16.76 -11.55 -8.15
N GLU A 26 17.01 -10.37 -8.73
CA GLU A 26 18.33 -9.74 -8.83
C GLU A 26 18.64 -8.76 -7.69
N SER A 27 17.73 -8.61 -6.72
CA SER A 27 17.84 -7.59 -5.70
C SER A 27 18.67 -8.04 -4.49
N LEU A 28 19.80 -7.36 -4.28
CA LEU A 28 20.75 -7.58 -3.18
C LEU A 28 20.11 -7.54 -1.78
N ILE A 29 19.03 -6.77 -1.60
CA ILE A 29 18.35 -6.71 -0.29
C ILE A 29 17.81 -8.09 0.09
N PHE A 30 17.32 -8.87 -0.89
CA PHE A 30 16.78 -10.19 -0.61
C PHE A 30 17.88 -11.22 -0.35
N ASP A 31 19.06 -11.04 -0.92
CA ASP A 31 20.21 -11.90 -0.59
C ASP A 31 20.65 -11.70 0.86
N VAL A 32 20.68 -10.46 1.32
CA VAL A 32 20.92 -10.12 2.74
C VAL A 32 19.83 -10.72 3.63
N LEU A 33 18.55 -10.52 3.27
CA LEU A 33 17.42 -11.01 4.06
C LEU A 33 17.31 -12.54 4.11
N ARG A 34 17.79 -13.25 3.08
CA ARG A 34 17.84 -14.73 3.07
C ARG A 34 18.96 -15.29 3.95
N ASN A 35 20.00 -14.51 4.23
CA ASN A 35 21.17 -14.93 5.02
C ASN A 35 21.37 -14.04 6.25
N LEU A 36 20.29 -13.78 6.99
CA LEU A 36 20.39 -12.98 8.22
C LEU A 36 21.12 -13.72 9.33
N ARG A 37 21.91 -12.96 10.08
CA ARG A 37 22.62 -13.45 11.25
C ARG A 37 21.61 -13.86 12.32
N GLY A 38 21.74 -15.09 12.80
CA GLY A 38 20.93 -15.64 13.88
C GLY A 38 21.77 -15.85 15.15
N PRO A 39 21.16 -15.79 16.35
CA PRO A 39 21.88 -15.98 17.61
C PRO A 39 22.45 -17.40 17.81
N TYR A 40 21.90 -18.41 17.13
CA TYR A 40 22.27 -19.82 17.36
C TYR A 40 22.71 -20.57 16.09
N PHE A 41 22.10 -20.30 14.93
CA PHE A 41 22.23 -21.15 13.74
C PHE A 41 22.93 -20.49 12.54
N ASN A 42 23.22 -19.19 12.61
CA ASN A 42 23.89 -18.46 11.53
C ASN A 42 24.72 -17.29 12.08
N LEU A 43 25.87 -17.59 12.68
CA LEU A 43 26.71 -16.58 13.32
C LEU A 43 27.48 -15.70 12.33
N ASP A 44 27.66 -16.17 11.09
CA ASP A 44 28.39 -15.49 10.01
C ASP A 44 27.47 -14.77 9.01
N GLY A 45 26.14 -14.78 9.26
CA GLY A 45 25.15 -14.09 8.44
C GLY A 45 25.22 -12.56 8.54
N PHE A 46 24.40 -11.89 7.75
CA PHE A 46 24.33 -10.43 7.70
C PHE A 46 23.46 -9.84 8.81
N PHE A 47 23.87 -8.71 9.36
CA PHE A 47 22.99 -7.90 10.20
C PHE A 47 22.05 -7.07 9.35
N ASN A 48 20.75 -7.10 9.67
CA ASN A 48 19.77 -6.23 9.03
C ASN A 48 19.82 -4.82 9.66
N VAL A 49 20.40 -3.87 8.93
CA VAL A 49 20.36 -2.43 9.28
C VAL A 49 19.68 -1.60 8.19
N GLY A 50 19.18 -2.25 7.13
CA GLY A 50 18.63 -1.60 5.93
C GLY A 50 17.11 -1.60 5.86
N VAL A 51 16.43 -2.48 6.61
CA VAL A 51 14.96 -2.48 6.68
C VAL A 51 14.50 -1.54 7.80
N ALA A 52 13.67 -0.57 7.44
CA ALA A 52 13.06 0.36 8.38
C ALA A 52 11.90 -0.29 9.13
N GLU A 53 12.22 -1.12 10.12
CA GLU A 53 11.26 -1.74 11.04
C GLU A 53 11.40 -1.17 12.45
N ASN A 54 10.27 -0.90 13.12
CA ASN A 54 10.26 -0.40 14.49
C ASN A 54 9.88 -1.51 15.47
N VAL A 55 10.88 -2.26 15.93
CA VAL A 55 10.69 -3.35 16.90
C VAL A 55 10.54 -2.87 18.34
N ILE A 56 10.86 -1.59 18.63
CA ILE A 56 10.95 -1.04 19.99
C ILE A 56 9.61 -1.13 20.73
N THR A 57 8.50 -0.99 20.00
CA THR A 57 7.15 -0.93 20.59
C THR A 57 6.36 -2.23 20.50
N HIS A 58 6.96 -3.32 20.01
CA HIS A 58 6.25 -4.58 19.76
C HIS A 58 5.66 -5.16 21.06
N ASP A 59 6.41 -5.16 22.15
CA ASP A 59 5.96 -5.72 23.42
C ASP A 59 4.72 -4.99 23.98
N PHE A 60 4.74 -3.66 23.92
CA PHE A 60 3.61 -2.83 24.36
C PHE A 60 2.35 -3.09 23.53
N LEU A 61 2.51 -3.18 22.19
CA LEU A 61 1.38 -3.44 21.30
C LEU A 61 0.81 -4.85 21.55
N LEU A 62 1.68 -5.85 21.74
CA LEU A 62 1.28 -7.22 22.02
C LEU A 62 0.52 -7.33 23.35
N GLU A 63 1.03 -6.67 24.40
CA GLU A 63 0.35 -6.60 25.69
C GLU A 63 -1.04 -5.98 25.56
N TYR A 64 -1.16 -4.86 24.84
CA TYR A 64 -2.44 -4.17 24.63
C TYR A 64 -3.45 -5.06 23.89
N MET A 65 -3.02 -5.71 22.80
CA MET A 65 -3.88 -6.62 22.03
C MET A 65 -4.37 -7.79 22.88
N ASN A 66 -3.48 -8.42 23.65
CA ASN A 66 -3.83 -9.57 24.49
C ASN A 66 -4.79 -9.19 25.64
N LYS A 67 -4.77 -7.95 26.12
CA LYS A 67 -5.68 -7.47 27.18
C LYS A 67 -7.02 -6.96 26.66
N SER A 68 -7.06 -6.41 25.45
CA SER A 68 -8.13 -5.50 25.03
C SER A 68 -8.89 -5.92 23.77
N ALA A 69 -8.55 -7.06 23.14
CA ALA A 69 -9.19 -7.50 21.91
C ALA A 69 -10.60 -8.07 22.13
N ALA A 70 -11.59 -7.19 22.30
CA ALA A 70 -13.01 -7.54 22.20
C ALA A 70 -13.45 -7.44 20.73
N LEU A 71 -13.27 -8.51 19.96
CA LEU A 71 -13.68 -8.57 18.55
C LEU A 71 -15.18 -8.83 18.44
N LEU A 72 -15.92 -7.82 18.02
CA LEU A 72 -17.34 -7.95 17.66
C LEU A 72 -17.49 -8.53 16.24
N PRO A 73 -18.53 -9.34 15.96
CA PRO A 73 -18.77 -9.91 14.62
C PRO A 73 -18.83 -8.87 13.49
N LYS A 74 -19.25 -7.63 13.77
CA LYS A 74 -19.26 -6.52 12.80
C LYS A 74 -17.88 -6.19 12.22
N TYR A 75 -16.81 -6.52 12.93
CA TYR A 75 -15.44 -6.32 12.46
C TYR A 75 -14.97 -7.43 11.50
N LEU A 76 -15.74 -8.50 11.34
CA LEU A 76 -15.47 -9.58 10.37
C LEU A 76 -16.13 -9.32 9.00
N THR A 77 -16.88 -8.24 8.87
CA THR A 77 -17.45 -7.79 7.60
C THR A 77 -16.83 -6.45 7.22
N TYR A 78 -17.28 -5.87 6.10
CA TYR A 78 -16.75 -4.61 5.59
C TYR A 78 -16.77 -3.44 6.61
N ASN A 79 -17.48 -3.55 7.74
CA ASN A 79 -17.53 -2.55 8.83
C ASN A 79 -17.65 -1.10 8.28
N ASP A 80 -17.20 -0.09 9.05
CA ASP A 80 -16.94 1.27 8.60
C ASP A 80 -15.73 1.31 7.65
N TRP A 81 -15.77 0.59 6.51
CA TRP A 81 -14.68 0.37 5.53
C TRP A 81 -13.83 1.61 5.18
N GLY A 82 -14.34 2.83 5.37
CA GLY A 82 -13.60 4.08 5.18
C GLY A 82 -13.68 5.07 6.34
N GLY A 83 -14.24 4.67 7.48
CA GLY A 83 -14.68 5.58 8.53
C GLY A 83 -13.56 6.28 9.27
N GLY A 84 -12.32 5.77 9.27
CA GLY A 84 -11.12 6.47 9.75
C GLY A 84 -11.19 7.14 11.14
N SER A 85 -12.22 6.87 11.94
CA SER A 85 -12.62 7.72 13.07
C SER A 85 -11.63 7.65 14.23
N MET A 86 -11.17 6.44 14.54
CA MET A 86 -10.08 6.21 15.49
C MET A 86 -8.76 6.82 15.01
N ILE A 87 -8.48 6.75 13.71
CA ILE A 87 -7.27 7.33 13.11
C ILE A 87 -7.32 8.86 13.22
N ALA A 88 -8.46 9.48 12.91
CA ALA A 88 -8.67 10.93 13.06
C ALA A 88 -8.44 11.37 14.52
N HIS A 89 -8.95 10.60 15.48
CA HIS A 89 -8.78 10.88 16.90
C HIS A 89 -7.30 10.82 17.31
N VAL A 90 -6.58 9.77 16.93
CA VAL A 90 -5.14 9.63 17.22
C VAL A 90 -4.35 10.77 16.57
N LEU A 91 -4.60 11.07 15.29
CA LEU A 91 -3.88 12.13 14.57
C LEU A 91 -4.11 13.52 15.17
N LYS A 92 -5.32 13.83 15.64
CA LYS A 92 -5.59 15.10 16.35
C LYS A 92 -4.72 15.31 17.59
N GLY A 93 -4.37 14.23 18.29
CA GLY A 93 -3.52 14.30 19.49
C GLY A 93 -2.02 14.36 19.22
N HIS A 94 -1.57 13.89 18.05
CA HIS A 94 -0.14 13.71 17.75
C HIS A 94 0.39 14.62 16.65
N VAL A 95 -0.48 15.15 15.79
CA VAL A 95 -0.10 16.03 14.68
C VAL A 95 -0.47 17.47 15.02
N ALA A 96 0.53 18.34 15.08
CA ALA A 96 0.33 19.77 15.18
C ALA A 96 -0.20 20.31 13.84
N SER A 97 -1.52 20.28 13.66
CA SER A 97 -2.18 20.78 12.45
C SER A 97 -2.72 22.18 12.66
N LEU A 98 -2.47 23.08 11.70
CA LEU A 98 -3.04 24.44 11.68
C LEU A 98 -4.56 24.45 11.53
N ARG A 99 -5.15 23.37 11.00
CA ARG A 99 -6.61 23.18 10.91
C ARG A 99 -7.01 21.85 11.53
N PRO A 100 -8.17 21.76 12.19
CA PRO A 100 -8.67 20.49 12.71
C PRO A 100 -8.70 19.41 11.62
N ILE A 101 -8.21 18.21 11.95
CA ILE A 101 -8.31 17.06 11.06
C ILE A 101 -9.76 16.55 11.14
N GLU A 102 -10.52 16.71 10.07
CA GLU A 102 -11.88 16.21 9.95
C GLU A 102 -11.91 14.83 9.29
N LEU A 103 -12.99 14.09 9.49
CA LEU A 103 -13.12 12.74 8.94
C LEU A 103 -13.07 12.75 7.40
N GLY A 104 -13.66 13.76 6.78
CA GLY A 104 -13.63 13.95 5.33
C GLY A 104 -12.23 14.23 4.75
N HIS A 105 -11.24 14.52 5.60
CA HIS A 105 -9.85 14.69 5.16
C HIS A 105 -9.07 13.38 5.09
N LEU A 106 -9.63 12.27 5.57
CA LEU A 106 -8.93 11.00 5.68
C LEU A 106 -9.47 9.99 4.69
N PHE A 107 -8.55 9.25 4.08
CA PHE A 107 -8.85 8.11 3.26
C PHE A 107 -7.90 6.98 3.66
N VAL A 108 -8.47 5.90 4.21
CA VAL A 108 -7.70 4.77 4.72
C VAL A 108 -7.35 3.83 3.56
N THR A 109 -6.10 3.38 3.52
CA THR A 109 -5.59 2.46 2.49
C THR A 109 -4.83 1.30 3.13
N ASN A 110 -4.63 0.22 2.37
CA ASN A 110 -3.89 -0.96 2.83
C ASN A 110 -2.37 -0.70 2.82
N GLY A 111 -1.92 0.13 3.76
CA GLY A 111 -0.52 0.52 3.92
C GLY A 111 -0.08 1.67 3.00
N GLY A 112 1.13 2.18 3.27
CA GLY A 112 1.68 3.37 2.61
C GLY A 112 1.81 3.24 1.09
N ASN A 113 2.22 2.06 0.60
CA ASN A 113 2.39 1.82 -0.83
C ASN A 113 1.05 1.90 -1.59
N ALA A 114 0.00 1.26 -1.07
CA ALA A 114 -1.33 1.34 -1.67
C ALA A 114 -1.85 2.79 -1.66
N GLY A 115 -1.65 3.51 -0.56
CA GLY A 115 -1.95 4.94 -0.47
C GLY A 115 -1.25 5.77 -1.55
N PHE A 116 0.04 5.53 -1.77
CA PHE A 116 0.82 6.20 -2.81
C PHE A 116 0.30 5.91 -4.22
N PHE A 117 -0.01 4.64 -4.54
CA PHE A 117 -0.54 4.29 -5.86
C PHE A 117 -1.94 4.88 -6.11
N VAL A 118 -2.83 4.85 -5.11
CA VAL A 118 -4.15 5.50 -5.22
C VAL A 118 -3.99 7.00 -5.41
N TRP A 119 -3.05 7.62 -4.70
CA TRP A 119 -2.75 9.04 -4.86
C TRP A 119 -2.22 9.38 -6.26
N LEU A 120 -1.28 8.60 -6.80
CA LEU A 120 -0.78 8.77 -8.17
C LEU A 120 -1.92 8.67 -9.20
N GLN A 121 -2.75 7.64 -9.10
CA GLN A 121 -3.89 7.45 -10.00
C GLN A 121 -4.89 8.62 -9.91
N ARG A 122 -5.08 9.19 -8.71
CA ARG A 122 -5.93 10.36 -8.51
C ARG A 122 -5.33 11.62 -9.13
N MET A 123 -4.02 11.82 -9.02
CA MET A 123 -3.32 12.96 -9.62
C MET A 123 -3.38 12.92 -11.15
N GLU A 124 -3.15 11.76 -11.77
CA GLU A 124 -3.30 11.58 -13.23
C GLU A 124 -4.73 11.91 -13.71
N TYR A 125 -5.74 11.52 -12.95
CA TYR A 125 -7.13 11.83 -13.27
C TYR A 125 -7.41 13.34 -13.22
N ILE A 126 -6.87 14.05 -12.22
CA ILE A 126 -7.04 15.51 -12.10
C ILE A 126 -6.37 16.22 -13.28
N GLU A 127 -5.14 15.82 -13.65
CA GLU A 127 -4.44 16.35 -14.83
C GLU A 127 -5.22 16.10 -16.12
N MET A 128 -5.78 14.89 -16.31
CA MET A 128 -6.61 14.58 -17.47
C MET A 128 -7.86 15.47 -17.53
N VAL A 129 -8.58 15.63 -16.42
CA VAL A 129 -9.78 16.48 -16.36
C VAL A 129 -9.43 17.94 -16.62
N HIS A 130 -8.34 18.45 -16.04
CA HIS A 130 -7.85 19.81 -16.29
C HIS A 130 -7.46 20.01 -17.76
N TYR A 131 -6.81 19.03 -18.38
CA TYR A 131 -6.46 19.06 -19.80
C TYR A 131 -7.71 19.08 -20.71
N THR A 132 -8.71 18.25 -20.43
CA THR A 132 -9.96 18.21 -21.20
C THR A 132 -10.78 19.50 -21.05
N ILE A 133 -10.83 20.10 -19.85
CA ILE A 133 -11.52 21.38 -19.61
C ILE A 133 -10.83 22.52 -20.35
N ARG A 134 -9.48 22.56 -20.39
CA ARG A 134 -8.74 23.59 -21.15
C ARG A 134 -9.00 23.54 -22.65
N ARG A 135 -9.26 22.35 -23.22
CA ARG A 135 -9.64 22.21 -24.65
C ARG A 135 -11.09 22.61 -24.94
N LYS A 136 -11.97 22.63 -23.94
CA LYS A 136 -13.39 23.04 -24.08
C LYS A 136 -13.63 24.54 -23.87
N LYS A 137 -12.61 25.41 -23.98
CA LYS A 137 -12.90 26.84 -24.19
C LYS A 137 -13.58 27.00 -25.55
N PRO A 138 -14.77 27.61 -25.64
CA PRO A 138 -15.37 27.90 -26.93
C PRO A 138 -14.48 28.92 -27.62
N THR A 139 -14.04 28.59 -28.83
CA THR A 139 -13.66 29.60 -29.82
C THR A 139 -14.90 30.44 -30.12
N SER A 140 -15.13 31.49 -29.31
CA SER A 140 -16.10 32.52 -29.60
C SER A 140 -15.63 33.27 -30.84
N GLY A 141 -16.23 32.97 -32.00
CA GLY A 141 -15.79 33.59 -33.24
C GLY A 141 -16.57 33.22 -34.49
N ILE A 142 -17.82 32.76 -34.40
CA ILE A 142 -18.69 32.66 -35.58
C ILE A 142 -20.07 33.19 -35.19
N ARG A 143 -20.42 34.39 -35.69
CA ARG A 143 -21.84 34.79 -35.79
C ARG A 143 -22.46 33.96 -36.92
N PRO A 144 -23.63 33.34 -36.72
CA PRO A 144 -24.37 32.78 -37.84
C PRO A 144 -24.84 33.92 -38.78
N PRO A 145 -24.81 33.73 -40.11
CA PRO A 145 -25.46 34.65 -41.02
C PRO A 145 -26.97 34.39 -40.99
N PHE A 146 -27.72 35.49 -40.81
CA PHE A 146 -29.18 35.67 -40.80
C PHE A 146 -29.90 35.32 -39.50
#